data_AF-A0A829Q5A5-F1
#
_entry.id   AF-A0A829Q5A5-F1
#
_cell.length_a   1.000
_cell.length_b   1.000
_cell.length_c   1.000
_cell.angle_alpha   90.00
_cell.angle_beta   90.00
_cell.angle_gamma   90.00
#
_symmetry.space_group_name_H-M   'P 1'
#
loop_
_entity.id
_entity.type
_entity.pdbx_description
1 polymer ?
#
loop_
_entity_poly.entity_id
_entity_poly.type
_entity_poly.pdbx_seq_one_letter_code
_entity_poly.pdbx_strand_id
1 'polypeptide(L)'
;MVAAALATALSGCTVYQTLTKPTEIPQTTTAPTVSDQEQIRQVTAQMGKALGSLDLDAGNALTCPRYQVSSRTADEKLVPSINSWQGAEQALMYGDTSTLASAVAQQFPSAGTGERASLVRAIVNRDQFSYTTGVLQILRESTTVEKFAIDNIKIVGDSATGDITATYSFGGAGTQTQVKPNQFRKEGGKWAWCQQPPPGLFTQWTTSSAAQASA
;
A
#
# COMPACT_ATOMS: atom_id res chain seq x y z
N MET A 1 -37.72 22.48 63.18
CA MET A 1 -36.77 23.61 63.32
C MET A 1 -36.60 24.20 61.93
N VAL A 2 -37.31 25.30 61.63
CA VAL A 2 -36.80 26.70 61.55
C VAL A 2 -35.82 26.86 60.36
N ALA A 3 -36.34 27.21 59.18
CA ALA A 3 -36.38 28.56 58.56
C ALA A 3 -35.13 28.83 57.70
N ALA A 4 -35.20 28.84 56.37
CA ALA A 4 -35.75 29.87 55.48
C ALA A 4 -34.99 31.21 55.57
N ALA A 5 -34.26 31.55 54.51
CA ALA A 5 -33.86 32.92 54.18
C ALA A 5 -34.30 33.23 52.74
N LEU A 6 -35.43 33.94 52.66
CA LEU A 6 -35.95 34.62 51.49
C LEU A 6 -35.19 35.94 51.30
N ALA A 7 -34.95 36.33 50.05
CA ALA A 7 -34.80 37.73 49.68
C ALA A 7 -35.71 38.03 48.47
N THR A 8 -36.77 38.77 48.79
CA THR A 8 -37.78 39.45 47.94
C THR A 8 -37.13 40.39 46.92
N ALA A 9 -37.45 40.32 45.62
CA ALA A 9 -38.64 40.85 44.90
C ALA A 9 -38.68 42.39 44.72
N LEU A 10 -38.82 42.83 43.46
CA LEU A 10 -39.51 44.03 42.91
C LEU A 10 -39.29 44.00 41.37
N SER A 11 -40.23 43.55 40.54
CA SER A 11 -41.44 44.22 39.99
C SER A 11 -41.21 44.83 38.59
N GLY A 12 -41.96 44.37 37.57
CA GLY A 12 -42.03 45.04 36.27
C GLY A 12 -42.56 44.23 35.07
N CYS A 13 -43.87 43.97 35.05
CA CYS A 13 -44.82 43.83 33.91
C CYS A 13 -44.38 43.35 32.49
N THR A 14 -44.93 42.17 32.12
CA THR A 14 -45.67 41.82 30.89
C THR A 14 -45.24 42.36 29.51
N VAL A 15 -44.81 41.47 28.61
CA VAL A 15 -45.33 41.32 27.23
C VAL A 15 -45.24 39.84 26.81
N TYR A 16 -46.35 39.30 26.30
CA TYR A 16 -46.48 37.97 25.70
C TYR A 16 -45.86 37.91 24.29
N GLN A 17 -45.48 36.70 23.86
CA GLN A 17 -45.32 36.22 22.47
C GLN A 17 -44.12 36.75 21.66
N THR A 18 -43.13 35.89 21.42
CA THR A 18 -42.92 35.31 20.07
C THR A 18 -42.12 34.01 20.15
N LEU A 19 -42.59 33.05 19.35
CA LEU A 19 -41.91 31.83 18.94
C LEU A 19 -40.58 32.10 18.22
N THR A 20 -39.76 31.05 18.13
CA THR A 20 -38.62 30.82 17.21
C THR A 20 -37.27 31.44 17.59
N LYS A 21 -36.35 30.61 18.09
CA LYS A 21 -35.11 30.18 17.40
C LYS A 21 -34.24 29.33 18.36
N PRO A 22 -33.86 28.08 18.01
CA PRO A 22 -32.85 27.36 18.76
C PRO A 22 -31.53 28.13 18.69
N THR A 23 -30.85 28.29 19.84
CA THR A 23 -29.50 28.82 19.92
C THR A 23 -28.57 27.96 19.07
N GLU A 24 -28.20 28.50 17.91
CA GLU A 24 -27.21 27.94 17.00
C GLU A 24 -25.85 28.02 17.70
N ILE A 25 -25.36 26.87 18.16
CA ILE A 25 -23.99 26.71 18.65
C ILE A 25 -23.08 27.10 17.48
N PRO A 26 -22.10 28.00 17.66
CA PRO A 26 -21.15 28.32 16.60
C PRO A 26 -20.45 27.02 16.18
N GLN A 27 -20.78 26.53 14.98
CA GLN A 27 -20.03 25.46 14.35
C GLN A 27 -18.62 25.99 14.17
N THR A 28 -17.68 25.42 14.93
CA THR A 28 -16.26 25.65 14.72
C THR A 28 -15.96 25.21 13.30
N THR A 29 -15.75 26.18 12.41
CA THR A 29 -15.36 25.92 11.03
C THR A 29 -14.00 25.24 11.07
N THR A 30 -14.00 23.92 10.97
CA THR A 30 -12.78 23.14 10.79
C THR A 30 -12.06 23.73 9.58
N ALA A 31 -10.77 24.08 9.76
CA ALA A 31 -9.87 24.51 8.70
C ALA A 31 -10.04 23.62 7.46
N PRO A 32 -9.84 24.14 6.23
CA PRO A 32 -10.24 23.45 5.00
C PRO A 32 -9.64 22.05 4.97
N THR A 33 -10.47 21.06 5.30
CA THR A 33 -10.15 19.67 5.18
C THR A 33 -9.97 19.45 3.68
N VAL A 34 -8.77 19.09 3.25
CA VAL A 34 -8.55 18.46 1.95
C VAL A 34 -9.72 17.49 1.75
N SER A 35 -10.53 17.70 0.70
CA SER A 35 -11.75 16.91 0.52
C SER A 35 -11.39 15.43 0.61
N ASP A 36 -12.25 14.59 1.19
CA ASP A 36 -11.94 13.16 1.37
C ASP A 36 -11.48 12.48 0.07
N GLN A 37 -12.04 12.93 -1.06
CA GLN A 37 -11.61 12.54 -2.39
C GLN A 37 -10.14 12.89 -2.66
N GLU A 38 -9.68 14.09 -2.31
CA GLU A 38 -8.31 14.52 -2.48
C GLU A 38 -7.35 13.77 -1.52
N GLN A 39 -7.78 13.44 -0.30
CA GLN A 39 -6.99 12.58 0.59
C GLN A 39 -6.81 11.17 0.01
N ILE A 40 -7.87 10.59 -0.59
CA ILE A 40 -7.79 9.29 -1.27
C ILE A 40 -6.83 9.36 -2.49
N ARG A 41 -6.87 10.47 -3.24
CA ARG A 41 -5.91 10.72 -4.33
C ARG A 41 -4.48 10.81 -3.82
N GLN A 42 -4.26 11.46 -2.68
CA GLN A 42 -2.94 11.53 -2.04
C GLN A 42 -2.43 10.17 -1.58
N VAL A 43 -3.28 9.35 -0.93
CA VAL A 43 -2.94 7.96 -0.56
C VAL A 43 -2.55 7.17 -1.80
N THR A 44 -3.35 7.26 -2.87
CA THR A 44 -3.06 6.59 -4.14
C THR A 44 -1.72 7.05 -4.73
N ALA A 45 -1.45 8.36 -4.76
CA ALA A 45 -0.20 8.88 -5.28
C ALA A 45 1.01 8.40 -4.45
N GLN A 46 0.87 8.29 -3.13
CA GLN A 46 1.91 7.73 -2.25
C GLN A 46 2.12 6.23 -2.49
N MET A 47 1.04 5.47 -2.74
CA MET A 47 1.14 4.06 -3.14
C MET A 47 1.91 3.92 -4.46
N GLY A 48 1.62 4.77 -5.45
CA GLY A 48 2.33 4.79 -6.73
C GLY A 48 3.82 5.09 -6.59
N LYS A 49 4.19 6.02 -5.70
CA LYS A 49 5.59 6.29 -5.35
C LYS A 49 6.25 5.07 -4.69
N ALA A 50 5.60 4.47 -3.70
CA ALA A 50 6.10 3.27 -3.03
C ALA A 50 6.29 2.11 -4.02
N LEU A 51 5.35 1.93 -4.96
CA LEU A 51 5.46 0.96 -6.05
C LEU A 51 6.68 1.23 -6.92
N GLY A 52 6.88 2.48 -7.37
CA GLY A 52 8.00 2.86 -8.22
C GLY A 52 9.36 2.74 -7.56
N SER A 53 9.46 2.93 -6.23
CA SER A 53 10.70 2.76 -5.48
C SER A 53 10.87 1.37 -4.86
N LEU A 54 9.89 0.47 -5.04
CA LEU A 54 9.78 -0.81 -4.34
C LEU A 54 10.01 -0.67 -2.81
N ASP A 55 9.37 0.33 -2.22
CA ASP A 55 9.45 0.62 -0.77
C ASP A 55 8.32 -0.10 -0.04
N LEU A 56 8.59 -1.34 0.36
CA LEU A 56 7.61 -2.22 0.99
C LEU A 56 7.06 -1.65 2.30
N ASP A 57 7.89 -0.95 3.07
CA ASP A 57 7.49 -0.38 4.35
C ASP A 57 6.61 0.85 4.15
N ALA A 58 6.97 1.75 3.21
CA ALA A 58 6.13 2.89 2.86
C ALA A 58 4.77 2.42 2.29
N GLY A 59 4.79 1.40 1.44
CA GLY A 59 3.56 0.79 0.91
C GLY A 59 2.67 0.20 2.01
N ASN A 60 3.27 -0.56 2.93
CA ASN A 60 2.55 -1.15 4.06
C ASN A 60 1.96 -0.09 5.01
N ALA A 61 2.66 1.03 5.22
CA ALA A 61 2.16 2.14 6.05
C ALA A 61 0.89 2.80 5.49
N LEU A 62 0.63 2.69 4.19
CA LEU A 62 -0.58 3.17 3.52
C LEU A 62 -1.74 2.18 3.60
N THR A 63 -1.47 0.95 4.03
CA THR A 63 -2.45 -0.11 4.18
C THR A 63 -3.19 0.02 5.51
N CYS A 64 -4.48 -0.26 5.51
CA CYS A 64 -5.32 -0.40 6.69
C CYS A 64 -4.60 -1.23 7.77
N PRO A 65 -4.43 -0.73 9.03
CA PRO A 65 -3.76 -1.45 10.12
C PRO A 65 -4.12 -2.93 10.25
N ARG A 66 -5.42 -3.26 10.12
CA ARG A 66 -5.92 -4.64 10.18
C ARG A 66 -5.35 -5.59 9.11
N TYR A 67 -4.85 -5.07 7.99
CA TYR A 67 -4.35 -5.83 6.85
C TYR A 67 -2.84 -5.69 6.63
N GLN A 68 -2.14 -4.87 7.43
CA GLN A 68 -0.71 -4.61 7.25
C GLN A 68 0.13 -5.89 7.30
N VAL A 69 -0.10 -6.76 8.30
CA VAL A 69 0.63 -8.03 8.41
C VAL A 69 0.38 -8.91 7.18
N SER A 70 -0.87 -9.08 6.78
CA SER A 70 -1.21 -9.90 5.60
C SER A 70 -0.70 -9.32 4.29
N SER A 71 -0.68 -7.99 4.14
CA SER A 71 -0.12 -7.34 2.94
C SER A 71 1.38 -7.56 2.88
N ARG A 72 2.09 -7.33 3.99
CA ARG A 72 3.54 -7.57 4.08
C ARG A 72 3.90 -9.01 3.75
N THR A 73 3.21 -9.98 4.34
CA THR A 73 3.41 -11.42 4.04
C THR A 73 3.09 -11.76 2.59
N ALA A 74 2.11 -11.11 1.97
CA ALA A 74 1.87 -11.30 0.55
C ALA A 74 3.02 -10.72 -0.30
N ASP A 75 3.52 -9.54 0.04
CA ASP A 75 4.58 -8.86 -0.70
C ASP A 75 5.97 -9.49 -0.50
N GLU A 76 6.18 -10.29 0.55
CA GLU A 76 7.36 -11.16 0.69
C GLU A 76 7.51 -12.14 -0.49
N LYS A 77 6.41 -12.48 -1.17
CA LYS A 77 6.41 -13.37 -2.35
C LYS A 77 7.04 -12.75 -3.59
N LEU A 78 7.38 -11.46 -3.56
CA LEU A 78 8.16 -10.82 -4.62
C LEU A 78 9.57 -11.41 -4.72
N VAL A 79 10.11 -11.92 -3.61
CA VAL A 79 11.41 -12.57 -3.56
C VAL A 79 11.20 -14.07 -3.67
N PRO A 80 11.65 -14.73 -4.76
CA PRO A 80 11.59 -16.18 -4.85
C PRO A 80 12.32 -16.84 -3.68
N SER A 81 12.02 -18.10 -3.38
CA SER A 81 12.78 -18.80 -2.35
C SER A 81 14.23 -18.98 -2.80
N ILE A 82 15.20 -18.78 -1.90
CA ILE A 82 16.61 -19.09 -2.19
C ILE A 82 16.81 -20.58 -2.55
N ASN A 83 15.85 -21.43 -2.15
CA ASN A 83 15.86 -22.87 -2.41
C ASN A 83 15.18 -23.27 -3.73
N SER A 84 14.49 -22.36 -4.43
CA SER A 84 13.73 -22.70 -5.64
C SER A 84 14.54 -22.62 -6.94
N TRP A 85 15.85 -22.35 -6.86
CA TRP A 85 16.68 -22.16 -8.04
C TRP A 85 17.14 -23.46 -8.66
N GLN A 86 16.88 -23.61 -9.96
CA GLN A 86 17.46 -24.69 -10.75
C GLN A 86 18.99 -24.60 -10.75
N GLY A 87 19.67 -25.73 -10.58
CA GLY A 87 21.14 -25.79 -10.54
C GLY A 87 21.75 -25.45 -9.18
N ALA A 88 20.97 -25.03 -8.18
CA ALA A 88 21.49 -24.70 -6.85
C ALA A 88 22.13 -25.90 -6.15
N GLU A 89 21.54 -27.09 -6.27
CA GLU A 89 22.08 -28.32 -5.70
C GLU A 89 23.42 -28.71 -6.37
N GLN A 90 23.49 -28.64 -7.70
CA GLN A 90 24.72 -28.92 -8.45
C GLN A 90 25.84 -27.95 -8.09
N ALA A 91 25.52 -26.66 -7.93
CA ALA A 91 26.48 -25.65 -7.50
C ALA A 91 27.00 -25.91 -6.08
N LEU A 92 26.14 -26.37 -5.17
CA LEU A 92 26.50 -26.70 -3.79
C LEU A 92 27.36 -27.98 -3.70
N MET A 93 27.00 -29.02 -4.44
CA MET A 93 27.64 -30.33 -4.33
C MET A 93 28.92 -30.46 -5.16
N TYR A 94 28.94 -29.84 -6.34
CA TYR A 94 29.99 -30.05 -7.35
C TYR A 94 30.72 -28.76 -7.75
N GLY A 95 30.30 -27.60 -7.25
CA GLY A 95 30.88 -26.31 -7.62
C GLY A 95 30.52 -25.81 -9.02
N ASP A 96 29.67 -26.54 -9.77
CA ASP A 96 29.21 -26.13 -11.10
C ASP A 96 28.06 -25.13 -10.99
N THR A 97 28.34 -23.86 -11.26
CA THR A 97 27.35 -22.77 -11.22
C THR A 97 26.68 -22.49 -12.57
N SER A 98 26.99 -23.22 -13.64
CA SER A 98 26.57 -22.87 -15.01
C SER A 98 25.04 -22.83 -15.19
N THR A 99 24.36 -23.87 -14.69
CA THR A 99 22.89 -23.99 -14.73
C THR A 99 22.25 -22.93 -13.83
N LEU A 100 22.80 -22.71 -12.63
CA LEU A 100 22.31 -21.70 -11.69
C LEU A 100 22.45 -20.28 -12.27
N ALA A 101 23.61 -19.95 -12.83
CA ALA A 101 23.86 -18.66 -13.46
C ALA A 101 22.91 -18.43 -14.64
N SER A 102 22.63 -19.47 -15.43
CA SER A 102 21.66 -19.39 -16.52
C SER A 102 20.24 -19.14 -16.02
N ALA A 103 19.82 -19.84 -14.97
CA ALA A 103 18.50 -19.65 -14.35
C ALA A 103 18.35 -18.21 -13.79
N VAL A 104 19.37 -17.70 -13.09
CA VAL A 104 19.39 -16.31 -12.58
C VAL A 104 19.31 -15.30 -13.73
N ALA A 105 20.03 -15.54 -14.83
CA ALA A 105 19.99 -14.67 -16.00
C ALA A 105 18.63 -14.68 -16.72
N GLN A 106 17.96 -15.83 -16.78
CA GLN A 106 16.61 -15.94 -17.35
C GLN A 106 15.56 -15.25 -16.49
N GLN A 107 15.66 -15.37 -15.17
CA GLN A 107 14.72 -14.75 -14.24
C GLN A 107 14.88 -13.22 -14.20
N PHE A 108 16.11 -12.72 -14.31
CA PHE A 108 16.44 -11.30 -14.22
C PHE A 108 17.21 -10.82 -15.46
N PRO A 109 16.55 -10.75 -16.63
CA PRO A 109 17.21 -10.42 -17.88
C PRO A 109 17.73 -8.98 -17.94
N SER A 110 17.10 -8.07 -17.18
CA SER A 110 17.47 -6.65 -17.08
C SER A 110 18.63 -6.38 -16.13
N ALA A 111 18.96 -7.31 -15.23
CA ALA A 111 20.02 -7.11 -14.23
C ALA A 111 21.41 -7.11 -14.89
N GLY A 112 22.34 -6.34 -14.34
CA GLY A 112 23.74 -6.33 -14.76
C GLY A 112 24.44 -7.67 -14.50
N THR A 113 25.50 -7.97 -15.25
CA THR A 113 26.28 -9.22 -15.07
C THR A 113 26.83 -9.35 -13.65
N GLY A 114 27.26 -8.23 -13.03
CA GLY A 114 27.78 -8.22 -11.66
C GLY A 114 26.71 -8.49 -10.59
N GLU A 115 25.50 -7.96 -10.77
CA GLU A 115 24.35 -8.24 -9.89
C GLU A 115 23.96 -9.71 -9.96
N ARG A 116 23.83 -10.26 -11.18
CA ARG A 116 23.52 -11.68 -11.39
C ARG A 116 24.59 -12.60 -10.77
N ALA A 117 25.87 -12.28 -10.95
CA ALA A 117 26.96 -13.03 -10.33
C ALA A 117 26.90 -12.96 -8.79
N SER A 118 26.51 -11.81 -8.23
CA SER A 118 26.37 -11.65 -6.78
C SER A 118 25.18 -12.45 -6.23
N LEU A 119 24.07 -12.53 -6.97
CA LEU A 119 22.96 -13.41 -6.64
C LEU A 119 23.35 -14.89 -6.66
N VAL A 120 24.04 -15.34 -7.71
CA VAL A 120 24.55 -16.73 -7.80
C VAL A 120 25.40 -17.05 -6.57
N ARG A 121 26.31 -16.14 -6.18
CA ARG A 121 27.14 -16.32 -4.99
C ARG A 121 26.31 -16.40 -3.71
N ALA A 122 25.32 -15.52 -3.53
CA ALA A 122 24.45 -15.55 -2.36
C ALA A 122 23.65 -16.86 -2.27
N ILE A 123 23.15 -17.38 -3.40
CA ILE A 123 22.42 -18.65 -3.48
C ILE A 123 23.33 -19.82 -3.07
N VAL A 124 24.54 -19.90 -3.63
CA VAL A 124 25.52 -20.95 -3.30
C VAL A 124 25.95 -20.87 -1.84
N ASN A 125 26.15 -19.67 -1.30
CA ASN A 125 26.54 -19.50 0.10
C ASN A 125 25.37 -19.63 1.09
N ARG A 126 24.14 -19.83 0.61
CA ARG A 126 22.90 -19.79 1.42
C ARG A 126 22.76 -18.49 2.23
N ASP A 127 23.31 -17.40 1.71
CA ASP A 127 23.24 -16.08 2.33
C ASP A 127 21.88 -15.45 2.02
N GLN A 128 20.91 -15.74 2.87
CA GLN A 128 19.53 -15.27 2.74
C GLN A 128 19.44 -13.74 2.72
N PHE A 129 20.27 -13.05 3.50
CA PHE A 129 20.22 -11.59 3.58
C PHE A 129 20.69 -10.97 2.26
N SER A 130 21.89 -11.35 1.80
CA SER A 130 22.44 -10.84 0.53
C SER A 130 21.56 -11.22 -0.65
N TYR A 131 20.97 -12.41 -0.64
CA TYR A 131 20.03 -12.86 -1.67
C TYR A 131 18.77 -11.98 -1.71
N THR A 132 18.08 -11.81 -0.58
CA THR A 132 16.86 -11.01 -0.50
C THR A 132 17.13 -9.56 -0.89
N THR A 133 18.21 -8.95 -0.38
CA THR A 133 18.59 -7.58 -0.74
C THR A 133 18.90 -7.45 -2.23
N GLY A 134 19.64 -8.41 -2.80
CA GLY A 134 19.98 -8.41 -4.23
C GLY A 134 18.76 -8.53 -5.13
N VAL A 135 17.82 -9.42 -4.80
CA VAL A 135 16.58 -9.58 -5.58
C VAL A 135 15.75 -8.29 -5.53
N LEU A 136 15.54 -7.72 -4.33
CA LEU A 136 14.77 -6.47 -4.20
C LEU A 136 15.45 -5.30 -4.91
N GLN A 137 16.78 -5.23 -4.92
CA GLN A 137 17.51 -4.21 -5.65
C GLN A 137 17.29 -4.32 -7.16
N ILE A 138 17.43 -5.52 -7.72
CA ILE A 138 17.17 -5.77 -9.15
C ILE A 138 15.73 -5.41 -9.50
N LEU A 139 14.76 -5.82 -8.68
CA LEU A 139 13.36 -5.49 -8.90
C LEU A 139 13.14 -3.98 -8.88
N ARG A 140 13.75 -3.25 -7.93
CA ARG A 140 13.67 -1.79 -7.86
C ARG A 140 14.24 -1.11 -9.11
N GLU A 141 15.42 -1.52 -9.55
CA GLU A 141 16.09 -0.93 -10.72
C GLU A 141 15.37 -1.26 -12.04
N SER A 142 14.63 -2.36 -12.07
CA SER A 142 13.87 -2.82 -13.23
C SER A 142 12.36 -2.53 -13.15
N THR A 143 11.95 -1.69 -12.19
CA THR A 143 10.57 -1.24 -12.03
C THR A 143 10.46 0.21 -12.46
N THR A 144 9.47 0.51 -13.31
CA THR A 144 9.08 1.88 -13.63
C THR A 144 7.59 2.03 -13.42
N VAL A 145 7.17 3.17 -12.88
CA VAL A 145 5.75 3.52 -12.76
C VAL A 145 5.54 4.82 -13.53
N GLU A 146 4.89 4.71 -14.69
CA GLU A 146 4.57 5.86 -15.55
C GLU A 146 3.27 6.52 -15.12
N LYS A 147 2.30 5.72 -14.67
CA LYS A 147 1.00 6.20 -14.18
C LYS A 147 0.57 5.37 -12.98
N PHE A 148 0.07 6.04 -11.95
CA PHE A 148 -0.65 5.41 -10.85
C PHE A 148 -1.65 6.42 -10.30
N ALA A 149 -2.88 6.36 -10.82
CA ALA A 149 -3.90 7.36 -10.58
C ALA A 149 -5.25 6.71 -10.30
N ILE A 150 -6.04 7.33 -9.43
CA ILE A 150 -7.38 6.87 -9.08
C ILE A 150 -8.45 7.75 -9.71
N ASP A 151 -9.50 7.11 -10.22
CA ASP A 151 -10.71 7.74 -10.73
C ASP A 151 -11.95 7.05 -10.13
N ASN A 152 -13.15 7.51 -10.51
CA ASN A 152 -14.43 6.91 -10.10
C ASN A 152 -14.61 6.77 -8.58
N ILE A 153 -14.07 7.73 -7.80
CA ILE A 153 -14.13 7.69 -6.34
C ILE A 153 -15.58 7.84 -5.87
N LYS A 154 -16.05 6.88 -5.08
CA LYS A 154 -17.36 6.90 -4.41
C LYS A 154 -17.13 6.79 -2.91
N ILE A 155 -17.61 7.77 -2.15
CA ILE A 155 -17.45 7.82 -0.69
C ILE A 155 -18.82 7.61 -0.03
N VAL A 156 -18.87 6.72 0.95
CA VAL A 156 -20.04 6.41 1.78
C VAL A 156 -19.58 6.36 3.24
N GLY A 157 -19.79 7.47 3.96
CA GLY A 157 -19.28 7.63 5.32
C GLY A 157 -17.75 7.47 5.38
N ASP A 158 -17.27 6.56 6.24
CA ASP A 158 -15.85 6.26 6.41
C ASP A 158 -15.32 5.19 5.44
N SER A 159 -16.06 4.87 4.38
CA SER A 159 -15.66 3.90 3.36
C SER A 159 -15.70 4.52 1.99
N ALA A 160 -14.79 4.10 1.12
CA ALA A 160 -14.75 4.56 -0.25
C ALA A 160 -14.26 3.45 -1.20
N THR A 161 -14.67 3.58 -2.45
CA THR A 161 -14.17 2.75 -3.56
C THR A 161 -13.66 3.67 -4.66
N GLY A 162 -12.69 3.22 -5.44
CA GLY A 162 -12.34 3.87 -6.70
C GLY A 162 -11.47 2.97 -7.56
N ASP A 163 -11.29 3.35 -8.81
CA ASP A 163 -10.56 2.56 -9.79
C ASP A 163 -9.16 3.13 -9.96
N ILE A 164 -8.14 2.35 -9.61
CA ILE A 164 -6.75 2.73 -9.83
C ILE A 164 -6.33 2.25 -11.22
N THR A 165 -5.90 3.17 -12.07
CA THR A 165 -5.18 2.90 -13.31
C THR A 165 -3.67 2.95 -13.04
N ALA A 166 -2.99 1.84 -13.27
CA ALA A 166 -1.54 1.71 -13.15
C ALA A 166 -0.92 1.39 -14.53
N THR A 167 0.07 2.18 -14.95
CA THR A 167 0.95 1.91 -16.09
C THR A 167 2.37 1.77 -15.57
N TYR A 168 2.95 0.58 -15.72
CA TYR A 168 4.24 0.24 -15.10
C TYR A 168 4.97 -0.86 -15.88
N SER A 169 6.28 -0.94 -15.68
CA SER A 169 7.09 -2.11 -15.97
C SER A 169 7.59 -2.70 -14.65
N PHE A 170 7.80 -4.01 -14.59
CA PHE A 170 8.26 -4.68 -13.37
C PHE A 170 9.16 -5.86 -13.73
N GLY A 171 10.31 -5.99 -13.06
CA GLY A 171 11.20 -7.14 -13.22
C GLY A 171 11.76 -7.29 -14.64
N GLY A 172 11.85 -6.20 -15.41
CA GLY A 172 12.30 -6.24 -16.82
C GLY A 172 11.24 -6.74 -17.81
N ALA A 173 10.01 -6.99 -17.38
CA ALA A 173 8.89 -7.17 -18.28
C ALA A 173 8.53 -5.85 -19.00
N GLY A 174 7.93 -5.94 -20.18
CA GLY A 174 7.47 -4.75 -20.92
C GLY A 174 6.43 -3.93 -20.15
N THR A 175 6.28 -2.65 -20.52
CA THR A 175 5.26 -1.77 -19.93
C THR A 175 3.86 -2.34 -20.13
N GLN A 176 3.09 -2.39 -19.05
CA GLN A 176 1.70 -2.84 -19.04
C GLN A 176 0.81 -1.80 -18.37
N THR A 177 -0.47 -1.78 -18.75
CA THR A 177 -1.50 -0.94 -18.12
C THR A 177 -2.62 -1.82 -17.56
N GLN A 178 -2.97 -1.61 -16.29
CA GLN A 178 -4.05 -2.31 -15.61
C GLN A 178 -4.96 -1.31 -14.88
N VAL A 179 -6.26 -1.64 -14.81
CA VAL A 179 -7.23 -0.91 -13.99
C VAL A 179 -7.81 -1.88 -12.97
N LYS A 180 -7.77 -1.52 -11.68
CA LYS A 180 -8.32 -2.35 -10.61
C LYS A 180 -9.23 -1.56 -9.68
N PRO A 181 -10.38 -2.13 -9.25
CA PRO A 181 -11.17 -1.55 -8.19
C PRO A 181 -10.42 -1.68 -6.87
N ASN A 182 -10.39 -0.59 -6.10
CA ASN A 182 -9.69 -0.50 -4.83
C ASN A 182 -10.62 0.03 -3.75
N GLN A 183 -10.47 -0.51 -2.55
CA GLN A 183 -11.23 -0.10 -1.37
C GLN A 183 -10.36 0.76 -0.45
N PHE A 184 -10.98 1.80 0.12
CA PHE A 184 -10.36 2.69 1.08
C PHE A 184 -11.26 2.83 2.31
N ARG A 185 -10.64 3.04 3.46
CA ARG A 185 -11.36 3.28 4.71
C ARG A 185 -10.70 4.40 5.48
N LYS A 186 -11.52 5.24 6.12
CA LYS A 186 -11.04 6.20 7.10
C LYS A 186 -10.90 5.49 8.45
N GLU A 187 -9.66 5.35 8.93
CA GLU A 187 -9.34 4.79 10.24
C GLU A 187 -8.51 5.81 11.03
N GLY A 188 -8.93 6.14 12.26
CA GLY A 188 -8.26 7.18 13.06
C GLY A 188 -8.25 8.56 12.39
N GLY A 189 -9.25 8.88 11.58
CA GLY A 189 -9.37 10.15 10.87
C GLY A 189 -8.53 10.26 9.59
N LYS A 190 -7.82 9.19 9.17
CA LYS A 190 -6.99 9.16 7.95
C LYS A 190 -7.50 8.10 7.00
N TRP A 191 -7.54 8.40 5.70
CA TRP A 191 -7.80 7.40 4.68
C TRP A 191 -6.61 6.46 4.52
N ALA A 192 -6.90 5.17 4.38
CA ALA A 192 -5.93 4.13 4.09
C ALA A 192 -6.46 3.21 2.98
N TRP A 193 -5.55 2.51 2.31
CA TRP A 193 -5.88 1.46 1.35
C TRP A 193 -6.27 0.18 2.09
N CYS A 194 -7.47 -0.33 1.83
CA CYS A 194 -8.12 -1.33 2.67
C CYS A 194 -8.68 -2.48 1.84
N GLN A 195 -7.88 -2.99 0.92
CA GLN A 195 -8.24 -4.16 0.15
C GLN A 195 -8.22 -5.42 1.02
N GLN A 196 -9.26 -6.25 0.91
CA GLN A 196 -9.25 -7.54 1.57
C GLN A 196 -8.14 -8.44 0.98
N PRO A 197 -7.36 -9.16 1.81
CA PRO A 197 -6.35 -10.10 1.31
C PRO A 197 -7.01 -11.28 0.57
N PRO A 198 -6.41 -11.89 -0.48
CA PRO A 198 -5.24 -11.50 -1.26
C PRO A 198 -5.61 -10.69 -2.53
N PRO A 199 -4.75 -9.75 -3.01
CA PRO A 199 -3.28 -9.71 -2.88
C PRO A 199 -2.73 -8.56 -1.99
N GLY A 200 -1.42 -8.56 -1.69
CA GLY A 200 -0.73 -7.44 -1.04
C GLY A 200 -0.60 -6.23 -1.95
N LEU A 201 -0.15 -5.09 -1.41
CA LEU A 201 -0.10 -3.83 -2.17
C LEU A 201 0.69 -3.96 -3.46
N PHE A 202 1.85 -4.62 -3.43
CA PHE A 202 2.73 -4.74 -4.60
C PHE A 202 2.32 -5.92 -5.45
N THR A 203 2.14 -7.08 -4.82
CA THR A 203 1.76 -8.31 -5.51
C THR A 203 0.46 -8.16 -6.29
N GLN A 204 -0.50 -7.33 -5.83
CA GLN A 204 -1.71 -7.12 -6.61
C GLN A 204 -1.43 -6.52 -7.99
N TRP A 205 -0.35 -5.75 -8.16
CA TRP A 205 0.01 -5.17 -9.45
C TRP A 205 1.04 -6.04 -10.15
N THR A 206 2.01 -6.58 -9.44
CA THR A 206 3.20 -7.16 -10.07
C THR A 206 3.08 -8.65 -10.40
N THR A 207 2.15 -9.39 -9.79
CA THR A 207 1.87 -10.76 -10.25
C THR A 207 1.01 -10.68 -11.51
N SER A 208 1.62 -10.99 -12.65
CA SER A 208 0.89 -11.23 -13.89
C SER A 208 -0.05 -12.42 -13.71
N SER A 209 -1.25 -12.36 -14.30
CA SER A 209 -2.22 -13.46 -14.30
C SER A 209 -1.64 -14.78 -14.86
N ALA A 210 -0.52 -14.72 -15.57
CA ALA A 210 0.23 -15.87 -16.08
C ALA A 210 0.96 -16.66 -14.96
N ALA A 211 1.38 -16.01 -13.87
CA ALA A 211 2.04 -16.70 -12.74
C ALA A 211 1.07 -17.58 -11.92
N GLN A 212 -0.25 -17.40 -12.08
CA GLN A 212 -1.26 -18.29 -11.50
C GLN A 212 -1.49 -19.58 -12.29
N ALA A 213 -0.94 -19.71 -13.50
CA ALA A 213 -1.10 -20.89 -14.35
C ALA A 213 -0.01 -21.95 -14.15
N SER A 214 0.91 -21.75 -13.20
CA SER A 214 2.07 -22.63 -13.00
C SER A 214 2.30 -23.06 -11.55
N ALA A 215 1.30 -22.85 -10.68
CA ALA A 215 1.28 -23.40 -9.32
C ALA A 215 0.43 -24.67 -9.27
#